data_AF-A0A1J3H3X1-F1
#
_entry.id   AF-A0A1J3H3X1-F1
#
_cell.length_a   1.000
_cell.length_b   1.000
_cell.length_c   1.000
_cell.angle_alpha   90.00
_cell.angle_beta   90.00
_cell.angle_gamma   90.00
#
_symmetry.space_group_name_H-M   'P 1'
#
loop_
_entity.id
_entity.type
_entity.pdbx_description
1 polymer ?
#
loop_
_entity_poly.entity_id
_entity_poly.type
_entity_poly.pdbx_seq_one_letter_code
_entity_poly.pdbx_strand_id
1 'polypeptide(L)'
;RRGSSPLQTEVEALVWAMQCMLRHNKLTMVFETDCSDVVKMVSKPEEWPAFSLLLEEVCRCKMRFTFFSIVQIPRTKNTKADKLARSARDLPTDVYYVNSVS
;
A
#
# COMPACT_ATOMS: atom_id res chain seq x y z
N ARG A 1 5.63 -19.41 10.75
CA ARG A 1 4.91 -18.34 10.04
C ARG A 1 5.94 -17.55 9.26
N ARG A 2 5.88 -17.50 7.92
CA ARG A 2 6.78 -16.63 7.14
C ARG A 2 6.37 -15.20 7.44
N GLY A 3 7.19 -14.44 8.15
CA GLY A 3 6.94 -13.01 8.34
C GLY A 3 6.91 -12.35 6.96
N SER A 4 5.84 -11.61 6.67
CA SER A 4 5.79 -10.76 5.48
C SER A 4 7.01 -9.84 5.49
N SER A 5 7.72 -9.73 4.37
CA SER A 5 8.88 -8.82 4.31
C SER A 5 8.42 -7.38 4.53
N PRO A 6 9.25 -6.49 5.11
CA PRO A 6 8.87 -5.08 5.28
C PRO A 6 8.36 -4.46 3.99
N LEU A 7 9.01 -4.76 2.85
CA LEU A 7 8.60 -4.28 1.54
C LEU A 7 7.23 -4.82 1.10
N GLN A 8 6.92 -6.08 1.41
CA GLN A 8 5.60 -6.64 1.14
C GLN A 8 4.51 -5.88 1.90
N THR A 9 4.74 -5.59 3.19
CA THR A 9 3.79 -4.82 4.00
C THR A 9 3.58 -3.41 3.48
N GLU A 10 4.63 -2.74 2.98
CA GLU A 10 4.49 -1.41 2.37
C GLU A 10 3.60 -1.44 1.11
N VAL A 11 3.75 -2.45 0.25
CA VAL A 11 2.90 -2.59 -0.94
C VAL A 11 1.48 -3.04 -0.57
N GLU A 12 1.30 -3.91 0.42
CA GLU A 12 -0.02 -4.29 0.95
C GLU A 12 -0.76 -3.06 1.53
N ALA A 13 -0.04 -2.20 2.25
CA ALA A 13 -0.58 -0.93 2.76
C ALA A 13 -1.00 0.00 1.62
N LEU A 14 -0.23 0.08 0.53
CA LEU A 14 -0.61 0.84 -0.66
C LEU A 14 -1.90 0.30 -1.28
N VAL A 15 -2.00 -1.01 -1.51
CA VAL A 15 -3.21 -1.65 -2.06
C VAL A 15 -4.42 -1.33 -1.17
N TRP A 16 -4.26 -1.46 0.14
CA TRP A 16 -5.33 -1.14 1.10
C TRP A 16 -5.76 0.33 1.01
N ALA A 17 -4.80 1.26 0.95
CA ALA A 17 -5.09 2.67 0.79
C ALA A 17 -5.84 2.97 -0.52
N MET A 18 -5.40 2.37 -1.64
CA MET A 18 -6.07 2.51 -2.93
C MET A 18 -7.51 1.99 -2.88
N GLN A 19 -7.73 0.79 -2.33
CA GLN A 19 -9.07 0.22 -2.18
C GLN A 19 -9.97 1.09 -1.29
N CYS A 20 -9.43 1.66 -0.21
CA CYS A 20 -10.17 2.60 0.63
C CYS A 20 -10.61 3.84 -0.15
N MET A 21 -9.71 4.47 -0.90
CA MET A 21 -10.05 5.64 -1.71
C MET A 21 -11.13 5.31 -2.75
N LEU A 22 -11.01 4.16 -3.43
CA LEU A 22 -12.00 3.70 -4.40
C LEU A 22 -13.36 3.43 -3.75
N ARG A 23 -13.41 2.83 -2.55
CA ARG A 23 -14.67 2.64 -1.79
C ARG A 23 -15.36 3.96 -1.45
N HIS A 24 -14.60 5.02 -1.25
CA HIS A 24 -15.12 6.37 -0.98
C HIS A 24 -15.27 7.24 -2.24
N ASN A 25 -15.24 6.63 -3.43
CA ASN A 25 -15.37 7.30 -4.73
C ASN A 25 -14.37 8.45 -4.93
N LYS A 26 -13.18 8.35 -4.33
CA LYS A 26 -12.07 9.29 -4.52
C LYS A 26 -11.21 8.79 -5.68
N LEU A 27 -11.51 9.28 -6.89
CA LEU A 27 -10.90 8.77 -8.13
C LEU A 27 -9.69 9.58 -8.63
N THR A 28 -9.42 10.74 -8.03
CA THR A 28 -8.27 11.59 -8.33
C THR A 28 -7.38 11.63 -7.09
N MET A 29 -6.26 10.91 -7.14
CA MET A 29 -5.42 10.70 -5.96
C MET A 29 -3.93 10.87 -6.26
N VAL A 30 -3.24 11.50 -5.29
CA VAL A 30 -1.79 11.43 -5.13
C VAL A 30 -1.52 10.64 -3.87
N PHE A 31 -0.85 9.50 -4.01
CA PHE A 31 -0.37 8.70 -2.90
C PHE A 31 1.05 9.12 -2.54
N GLU A 32 1.35 9.12 -1.26
CA GLU A 32 2.68 9.47 -0.75
C GLU A 32 3.23 8.30 0.06
N THR A 33 4.51 7.99 -0.12
CA THR A 33 5.20 6.94 0.62
C THR A 33 6.61 7.39 0.97
N ASP A 34 7.16 6.94 2.09
CA ASP A 34 8.58 7.12 2.41
C ASP A 34 9.47 5.98 1.90
N CYS A 35 8.87 4.95 1.28
CA CYS A 35 9.58 3.84 0.67
C CYS A 35 9.83 4.08 -0.82
N SER A 36 11.08 4.35 -1.21
CA SER A 36 11.47 4.53 -2.62
C SER A 36 11.19 3.31 -3.48
N ASP A 37 11.29 2.12 -2.90
CA ASP A 37 11.16 0.87 -3.66
C ASP A 37 9.71 0.62 -4.05
N VAL A 38 8.73 0.99 -3.22
CA VAL A 38 7.31 0.98 -3.62
C VAL A 38 7.09 1.84 -4.86
N VAL A 39 7.66 3.04 -4.92
CA VAL A 39 7.55 3.90 -6.12
C VAL A 39 8.11 3.20 -7.36
N LYS A 40 9.31 2.59 -7.24
CA LYS A 40 9.93 1.84 -8.34
C LYS A 40 9.09 0.63 -8.77
N MET A 41 8.55 -0.11 -7.82
CA MET A 41 7.70 -1.29 -8.09
C MET A 41 6.43 -0.92 -8.85
N VAL A 42 5.82 0.22 -8.54
CA VAL A 42 4.64 0.72 -9.26
C VAL A 42 5.00 1.23 -10.66
N SER A 43 6.20 1.78 -10.84
CA SER A 43 6.69 2.25 -12.14
C SER A 43 7.15 1.14 -13.08
N LYS A 44 7.78 0.08 -12.53
CA LYS A 44 8.40 -1.02 -13.27
C LYS A 44 8.10 -2.37 -12.60
N PRO A 45 6.84 -2.82 -12.58
CA PRO A 45 6.46 -4.04 -11.86
C PRO A 45 7.17 -5.31 -12.36
N GLU A 46 7.60 -5.34 -13.63
CA GLU A 46 8.34 -6.43 -14.27
C GLU A 46 9.72 -6.69 -13.64
N GLU A 47 10.34 -5.68 -13.01
CA GLU A 47 11.63 -5.83 -12.31
C GLU A 47 11.47 -6.54 -10.95
N TRP A 48 10.23 -6.78 -10.50
CA TRP A 48 9.91 -7.30 -9.16
C TRP A 48 9.03 -8.56 -9.20
N PRO A 49 9.47 -9.65 -9.84
CA PRO A 49 8.64 -10.85 -10.07
C PRO A 49 8.14 -11.51 -8.78
N ALA A 50 8.90 -11.39 -7.67
CA ALA A 50 8.52 -11.90 -6.36
C ALA A 50 7.23 -11.25 -5.80
N PHE A 51 6.84 -10.07 -6.30
CA PHE A 51 5.67 -9.31 -5.88
C PHE A 51 4.59 -9.24 -6.98
N SER A 52 4.73 -10.01 -8.04
CA SER A 52 3.85 -9.99 -9.23
C SER A 52 2.36 -9.99 -8.89
N LEU A 53 1.90 -10.91 -8.03
CA LEU A 53 0.50 -11.00 -7.60
C LEU A 53 0.01 -9.72 -6.88
N LEU A 54 0.85 -9.13 -6.05
CA LEU A 54 0.50 -7.91 -5.31
C LEU A 54 0.54 -6.67 -6.21
N LEU A 55 1.46 -6.63 -7.17
CA LEU A 55 1.56 -5.56 -8.17
C LEU A 55 0.44 -5.64 -9.21
N GLU A 56 -0.07 -6.83 -9.51
CA GLU A 56 -1.29 -6.99 -10.31
C GLU A 56 -2.49 -6.33 -9.62
N GLU A 57 -2.61 -6.47 -8.30
CA GLU A 57 -3.65 -5.79 -7.51
C GLU A 57 -3.49 -4.27 -7.51
N VAL A 58 -2.25 -3.77 -7.43
CA VAL A 58 -1.97 -2.33 -7.59
C VAL A 58 -2.39 -1.86 -8.98
N CYS A 59 -2.03 -2.58 -10.03
CA CYS A 59 -2.42 -2.27 -11.41
C CYS A 59 -3.94 -2.25 -11.58
N ARG A 60 -4.64 -3.25 -11.02
CA ARG A 60 -6.11 -3.33 -11.03
C ARG A 60 -6.75 -2.13 -10.36
N CYS A 61 -6.23 -1.72 -9.20
CA CYS A 61 -6.71 -0.53 -8.51
C CYS A 61 -6.39 0.75 -9.32
N LYS A 62 -5.17 0.87 -9.86
CA LYS A 62 -4.71 2.02 -10.64
C LYS A 62 -5.62 2.31 -11.84
N MET A 63 -6.06 1.28 -12.56
CA MET A 63 -6.97 1.42 -13.71
C MET A 63 -8.35 1.99 -13.35
N ARG A 64 -8.73 1.99 -12.07
CA ARG A 64 -10.03 2.52 -11.60
C ARG A 64 -9.97 3.99 -11.21
N PHE A 65 -8.78 4.57 -11.08
CA PHE A 65 -8.62 6.00 -10.81
C PHE A 65 -8.67 6.79 -12.12
N THR A 66 -9.32 7.96 -12.11
CA THR A 66 -9.25 8.91 -13.23
C THR A 66 -7.89 9.60 -13.28
N PHE A 67 -7.27 9.80 -12.12
CA PHE A 67 -5.91 10.29 -11.99
C PHE A 67 -5.23 9.62 -10.81
N PHE A 68 -4.02 9.12 -11.05
CA PHE A 68 -3.20 8.44 -10.07
C PHE A 68 -1.76 8.93 -10.18
N SER A 69 -1.19 9.31 -9.04
CA SER A 69 0.25 9.53 -8.88
C SER A 69 0.72 8.91 -7.57
N ILE A 70 1.98 8.47 -7.51
CA ILE A 70 2.64 8.05 -6.28
C ILE A 70 4.00 8.73 -6.20
N VAL A 71 4.31 9.37 -5.07
CA VAL A 71 5.55 10.12 -4.88
C VAL A 71 6.25 9.71 -3.58
N GLN A 72 7.58 9.75 -3.62
CA GLN A 72 8.39 9.55 -2.43
C GLN A 72 8.45 10.85 -1.61
N ILE A 73 8.21 10.73 -0.31
CA ILE A 73 8.40 11.80 0.67
C ILE A 73 9.42 11.37 1.74
N PRO A 74 10.11 12.30 2.42
CA PRO A 74 10.94 11.96 3.56
C PRO A 74 10.11 11.29 4.68
N ARG A 75 10.68 10.30 5.36
CA ARG A 75 10.04 9.61 6.50
C ARG A 75 9.56 10.56 7.60
N THR A 76 10.28 11.65 7.82
CA THR A 76 9.91 12.73 8.76
C THR A 76 8.63 13.48 8.36
N LYS A 77 8.18 13.36 7.11
CA LYS A 77 6.90 13.90 6.61
C LYS A 77 5.79 12.85 6.59
N ASN A 78 6.12 11.55 6.60
CA ASN A 78 5.14 10.45 6.62
C ASN A 78 4.67 10.05 8.04
N THR A 79 4.68 10.99 8.99
CA THR A 79 4.53 10.69 10.43
C THR A 79 3.20 10.03 10.80
N LYS A 80 2.11 10.33 10.09
CA LYS A 80 0.78 9.75 10.37
C LYS A 80 0.72 8.27 9.98
N ALA A 81 1.12 7.93 8.75
CA ALA A 81 1.12 6.55 8.29
C ALA A 81 2.12 5.71 9.10
N ASP A 82 3.28 6.28 9.40
CA ASP A 82 4.30 5.63 10.22
C ASP A 82 3.84 5.35 11.66
N LYS A 83 3.11 6.28 12.28
CA LYS A 83 2.46 6.02 13.58
C LYS A 83 1.43 4.89 13.48
N LEU A 84 0.58 4.89 12.45
CA LEU A 84 -0.41 3.84 12.23
C LEU A 84 0.24 2.46 12.07
N ALA A 85 1.30 2.38 11.25
CA ALA A 85 2.06 1.15 11.02
C ALA A 85 2.73 0.65 12.31
N ARG A 86 3.29 1.54 13.13
CA ARG A 86 3.82 1.18 14.46
C ARG A 86 2.74 0.63 15.37
N SER A 87 1.63 1.34 15.51
CA SER A 87 0.53 0.91 16.35
C SER A 87 0.01 -0.47 15.96
N ALA A 88 -0.07 -0.78 14.66
CA ALA A 88 -0.46 -2.11 14.20
C ALA A 88 0.52 -3.23 14.60
N ARG A 89 1.83 -2.93 14.69
CA ARG A 89 2.86 -3.89 15.14
C ARG A 89 2.92 -4.06 16.65
N ASP A 90 2.58 -3.01 17.40
CA ASP A 90 2.62 -3.02 18.86
C ASP A 90 1.38 -3.70 19.48
N LEU A 91 0.36 -4.07 18.67
CA LEU A 91 -0.78 -4.83 19.16
C LEU A 91 -0.37 -6.30 19.44
N PRO A 92 -0.72 -6.87 20.62
CA PRO A 92 -0.34 -8.24 21.00
C PRO A 92 -1.01 -9.37 20.21
N THR A 93 -1.96 -9.06 19.32
CA THR A 93 -2.76 -10.03 18.57
C THR A 93 -2.76 -9.71 17.08
N ASP A 94 -2.79 -10.75 16.24
CA ASP A 94 -2.98 -10.63 14.79
C ASP A 94 -4.25 -9.80 14.52
N VAL A 95 -4.08 -8.57 14.06
CA VAL A 95 -5.19 -7.68 13.73
C VAL A 95 -5.73 -8.09 12.35
N TYR A 96 -6.85 -8.81 12.35
CA TYR A 96 -7.60 -9.08 11.12
C TYR A 96 -8.36 -7.83 10.69
N TYR A 97 -8.11 -7.34 9.48
CA TYR A 97 -8.94 -6.29 8.88
C TYR A 97 -10.34 -6.88 8.60
N VAL A 98 -11.36 -6.32 9.24
CA VAL A 98 -12.76 -6.75 9.12
C VAL A 98 -13.27 -6.41 7.72
N ASN A 99 -13.15 -7.39 6.84
CA ASN A 99 -14.15 -7.71 5.84
C ASN A 99 -14.33 -9.23 5.86
N SER A 100 -14.79 -9.77 7.00
CA SER A 100 -15.50 -11.04 7.00
C SER A 100 -16.89 -10.78 6.41
N VAL A 101 -16.96 -10.72 5.07
CA VAL A 101 -18.23 -10.93 4.41
C VAL A 101 -18.50 -12.44 4.50
N SER A 102 -19.58 -12.79 5.20
CA SER A 102 -20.12 -14.15 5.24
C SER A 102 -20.64 -14.57 3.87
#